data_AF-A0A3D0QES1-F1
#
_entry.id   AF-A0A3D0QES1-F1
#
_cell.length_a   1.000
_cell.length_b   1.000
_cell.length_c   1.000
_cell.angle_alpha   90.00
_cell.angle_beta   90.00
_cell.angle_gamma   90.00
#
_symmetry.space_group_name_H-M   'P 1'
#
loop_
_entity.id
_entity.type
_entity.pdbx_description
1 polymer ?
#
loop_
_entity_poly.entity_id
_entity_poly.type
_entity_poly.pdbx_seq_one_letter_code
_entity_poly.pdbx_strand_id
1 'polypeptide(L)'
;MAVSGEMARASLRAAQAVQTNRDAIIGEISMLSSKAREHYVLPQQLGGGGRSYERFATSPSVLKTEAAEYVVTPTRREVAIRASSVPFPDCWVEVKLDSTGRLGDWTYGGRFR
;
A
#
# COMPACT_ATOMS: atom_id res chain seq x y z
N MET A 1 15.71 5.73 41.54
CA MET A 1 15.16 4.86 40.47
C MET A 1 13.87 5.47 39.94
N ALA A 2 13.91 6.27 38.87
CA ALA A 2 12.74 6.86 38.21
C ALA A 2 12.77 6.67 36.67
N VAL A 3 13.68 5.81 36.17
CA VAL A 3 14.02 5.70 34.75
C VAL A 3 13.06 4.75 33.99
N SER A 4 12.33 3.89 34.71
CA SER A 4 11.50 2.84 34.10
C SER A 4 10.20 3.36 33.44
N GLY A 5 9.67 4.52 33.86
CA GLY A 5 8.40 5.04 33.35
C GLY A 5 8.53 5.82 32.04
N GLU A 6 9.64 6.52 31.84
CA GLU A 6 9.89 7.31 30.63
C GLU A 6 10.24 6.42 29.44
N MET A 7 11.04 5.37 29.66
CA MET A 7 11.36 4.38 28.62
C MET A 7 10.09 3.65 28.15
N ALA A 8 9.21 3.24 29.06
CA ALA A 8 7.94 2.58 28.69
C ALA A 8 7.05 3.49 27.82
N ARG A 9 6.99 4.79 28.14
CA ARG A 9 6.25 5.78 27.32
C ARG A 9 6.87 5.98 25.94
N ALA A 10 8.20 6.03 25.85
CA ALA A 10 8.91 6.13 24.58
C ALA A 10 8.65 4.91 23.69
N SER A 11 8.70 3.70 24.27
CA SER A 11 8.39 2.45 23.57
C SER A 11 6.95 2.41 23.06
N LEU A 12 5.97 2.85 23.87
CA LEU A 12 4.57 2.91 23.45
C LEU A 12 4.37 3.88 22.27
N ARG A 13 4.95 5.08 22.34
CA ARG A 13 4.87 6.06 21.25
C ARG A 13 5.50 5.54 19.96
N ALA A 14 6.64 4.85 20.06
CA ALA A 14 7.29 4.25 18.90
C ALA A 14 6.41 3.17 18.25
N ALA A 15 5.80 2.30 19.05
CA ALA A 15 4.88 1.28 18.54
C ALA A 15 3.65 1.90 17.86
N GLN A 16 3.06 2.94 18.47
CA GLN A 16 1.94 3.68 17.88
C GLN A 16 2.32 4.33 16.54
N ALA A 17 3.49 4.95 16.44
CA ALA A 17 3.95 5.57 15.21
C ALA A 17 4.10 4.56 14.06
N VAL A 18 4.65 3.37 14.35
CA VAL A 18 4.77 2.28 13.36
C VAL A 18 3.39 1.81 12.91
N GLN A 19 2.46 1.62 13.85
CA GLN A 19 1.09 1.21 13.53
C GLN A 19 0.35 2.25 12.70
N THR A 20 0.43 3.53 13.07
CA THR A 20 -0.19 4.63 12.33
C THR A 20 0.33 4.71 10.89
N ASN A 21 1.64 4.54 10.68
CA ASN A 21 2.20 4.51 9.33
C ASN A 21 1.70 3.29 8.53
N ARG A 22 1.62 2.10 9.15
CA ARG A 22 1.06 0.91 8.51
C ARG A 22 -0.40 1.14 8.06
N ASP A 23 -1.22 1.72 8.92
CA ASP A 23 -2.63 1.96 8.64
C ASP A 23 -2.81 3.01 7.53
N ALA A 24 -1.97 4.05 7.51
CA ALA A 24 -1.92 5.02 6.41
C ALA A 24 -1.58 4.34 5.07
N ILE A 25 -0.56 3.47 5.06
CA ILE A 25 -0.16 2.71 3.87
C ILE A 25 -1.31 1.83 3.37
N ILE A 26 -2.01 1.13 4.26
CA ILE A 26 -3.17 0.30 3.91
C ILE A 26 -4.28 1.14 3.27
N GLY A 27 -4.54 2.34 3.80
CA GLY A 27 -5.50 3.30 3.22
C GLY A 27 -5.13 3.71 1.80
N GLU A 28 -3.86 4.07 1.58
CA GLU A 28 -3.35 4.47 0.26
C GLU A 28 -3.40 3.31 -0.76
N ILE A 29 -3.06 2.09 -0.33
CA ILE A 29 -3.20 0.87 -1.16
C ILE A 29 -4.67 0.63 -1.54
N SER A 30 -5.59 0.84 -0.61
CA SER A 30 -7.03 0.67 -0.88
C SER A 30 -7.53 1.67 -1.94
N MET A 31 -7.05 2.92 -1.89
CA MET A 31 -7.31 3.92 -2.92
C MET A 31 -6.70 3.51 -4.27
N LEU A 32 -5.43 3.09 -4.31
CA LEU A 32 -4.76 2.60 -5.53
C LEU A 32 -5.52 1.43 -6.16
N SER A 33 -5.98 0.51 -5.33
CA SER A 33 -6.74 -0.67 -5.75
C SER A 33 -8.08 -0.30 -6.36
N SER A 34 -8.74 0.72 -5.81
CA SER A 34 -9.98 1.28 -6.37
C SER A 34 -9.76 1.87 -7.75
N LYS A 35 -8.68 2.65 -7.95
CA LYS A 35 -8.29 3.19 -9.26
C LYS A 35 -7.94 2.09 -10.27
N ALA A 36 -7.20 1.08 -9.84
CA ALA A 36 -6.89 -0.07 -10.69
C ALA A 36 -8.18 -0.79 -11.14
N ARG A 37 -9.13 -0.97 -10.23
CA ARG A 37 -10.42 -1.59 -10.54
C ARG A 37 -11.26 -0.75 -11.51
N GLU A 38 -11.29 0.56 -11.32
CA GLU A 38 -11.95 1.47 -12.25
C GLU A 38 -11.37 1.31 -13.67
N HIS A 39 -10.04 1.31 -13.80
CA HIS A 39 -9.36 1.02 -15.07
C HIS A 39 -9.81 -0.32 -15.66
N TYR A 40 -9.82 -1.39 -14.88
CA TYR A 40 -10.22 -2.72 -15.35
C TYR A 40 -11.66 -2.75 -15.90
N VAL A 41 -12.60 -2.08 -15.23
CA VAL A 41 -14.02 -2.09 -15.61
C VAL A 41 -14.30 -1.18 -16.80
N LEU A 42 -13.59 -0.05 -16.90
CA LEU A 42 -13.82 0.93 -17.94
C LEU A 42 -13.42 0.39 -19.34
N PRO A 43 -14.25 0.59 -20.38
CA PRO A 43 -13.89 0.21 -21.75
C PRO A 43 -12.65 0.95 -22.25
N GLN A 44 -11.88 0.31 -23.13
CA GLN A 44 -10.66 0.90 -23.71
C GLN A 44 -10.93 2.20 -24.47
N GLN A 45 -12.10 2.34 -25.09
CA GLN A 45 -12.51 3.55 -25.81
C GLN A 45 -12.65 4.78 -24.90
N LEU A 46 -12.83 4.56 -23.59
CA LEU A 46 -12.92 5.62 -22.58
C LEU A 46 -11.62 5.76 -21.76
N GLY A 47 -10.52 5.13 -22.21
CA GLY A 47 -9.23 5.17 -21.54
C GLY A 47 -9.03 4.11 -20.46
N GLY A 48 -9.93 3.14 -20.36
CA GLY A 48 -9.79 2.00 -19.44
C GLY A 48 -8.98 0.83 -20.00
N GLY A 49 -9.03 -0.29 -19.28
CA GLY A 49 -8.33 -1.52 -19.59
C GLY A 49 -9.18 -2.58 -20.30
N GLY A 50 -10.51 -2.45 -20.27
CA GLY A 50 -11.42 -3.38 -20.95
C GLY A 50 -11.29 -4.83 -20.46
N ARG A 51 -11.42 -5.04 -19.14
CA ARG A 51 -11.17 -6.30 -18.44
C ARG A 51 -9.70 -6.76 -18.48
N SER A 52 -8.79 -5.80 -18.42
CA SER A 52 -7.36 -6.02 -18.26
C SER A 52 -6.80 -4.95 -17.34
N TYR A 53 -5.88 -5.30 -16.45
CA TYR A 53 -5.07 -4.29 -15.76
C TYR A 53 -3.83 -3.89 -16.56
N GLU A 54 -3.53 -4.54 -17.69
CA GLU A 54 -2.41 -4.13 -18.54
C GLU A 54 -2.48 -2.64 -18.85
N ARG A 55 -1.31 -2.00 -18.82
CA ARG A 55 -1.13 -0.55 -19.01
C ARG A 55 -1.80 0.32 -17.97
N PHE A 56 -2.31 -0.24 -16.87
CA PHE A 56 -2.66 0.58 -15.71
C PHE A 56 -1.44 1.37 -15.27
N ALA A 57 -1.58 2.69 -15.25
CA ALA A 57 -0.57 3.62 -14.78
C ALA A 57 -1.24 4.61 -13.84
N THR A 58 -0.50 5.05 -12.82
CA THR A 58 -0.96 6.10 -11.91
C THR A 58 0.08 7.21 -11.87
N SER A 59 -0.33 8.39 -11.40
CA SER A 59 0.58 9.54 -11.32
C SER A 59 1.75 9.25 -10.37
N PRO A 60 3.00 9.66 -10.69
CA PRO A 60 4.15 9.50 -9.81
C PRO A 60 3.93 10.04 -8.39
N SER A 61 3.15 11.12 -8.24
CA SER A 61 2.82 11.72 -6.95
C SER A 61 1.96 10.82 -6.04
N VAL A 62 1.26 9.83 -6.61
CA VAL A 62 0.51 8.82 -5.83
C VAL A 62 1.40 7.63 -5.48
N LEU A 63 2.51 7.44 -6.20
CA LEU A 63 3.48 6.38 -5.95
C LEU A 63 4.54 6.79 -4.92
N LYS A 64 4.59 8.04 -4.49
CA LYS A 64 5.51 8.53 -3.47
C LYS A 64 4.77 9.49 -2.55
N THR A 65 4.55 9.06 -1.31
CA THR A 65 3.92 9.86 -0.27
C THR A 65 4.87 9.99 0.92
N GLU A 66 4.50 10.77 1.93
CA GLU A 66 5.25 10.82 3.19
C GLU A 66 5.19 9.48 3.95
N ALA A 67 4.19 8.64 3.66
CA ALA A 67 4.02 7.36 4.30
C ALA A 67 4.89 6.26 3.67
N ALA A 68 4.90 6.17 2.33
CA ALA A 68 5.61 5.12 1.61
C ALA A 68 5.93 5.46 0.15
N GLU A 69 6.85 4.69 -0.42
CA GLU A 69 7.03 4.55 -1.87
C GLU A 69 6.36 3.27 -2.37
N TYR A 70 5.59 3.39 -3.45
CA TYR A 70 4.77 2.33 -4.01
C TYR A 70 5.31 1.87 -5.36
N VAL A 71 5.36 0.55 -5.53
CA VAL A 71 5.62 -0.12 -6.80
C VAL A 71 4.36 -0.87 -7.18
N VAL A 72 3.79 -0.54 -8.34
CA VAL A 72 2.58 -1.16 -8.88
C VAL A 72 2.96 -1.93 -10.13
N THR A 73 2.73 -3.25 -10.11
CA THR A 73 3.05 -4.15 -11.22
C THR A 73 1.77 -4.77 -11.76
N PRO A 74 1.14 -4.16 -12.78
CA PRO A 74 -0.06 -4.71 -13.37
C PRO A 74 0.25 -5.84 -14.36
N THR A 75 -0.65 -6.81 -14.40
CA THR A 75 -0.73 -7.87 -15.41
C THR A 75 -2.11 -7.84 -16.05
N ARG A 76 -2.45 -8.79 -16.92
CA ARG A 76 -3.80 -8.87 -17.47
C ARG A 76 -4.89 -9.09 -16.41
N ARG A 77 -4.58 -9.84 -15.34
CA ARG A 77 -5.59 -10.34 -14.38
C ARG A 77 -5.39 -9.86 -12.96
N GLU A 78 -4.22 -9.33 -12.65
CA GLU A 78 -3.86 -8.95 -11.29
C GLU A 78 -3.02 -7.68 -11.29
N VAL A 79 -3.05 -6.97 -10.16
CA VAL A 79 -2.12 -5.88 -9.85
C VAL A 79 -1.41 -6.20 -8.54
N ALA A 80 -0.11 -6.40 -8.59
CA ALA A 80 0.71 -6.48 -7.38
C ALA A 80 1.09 -5.07 -6.93
N ILE A 81 0.83 -4.76 -5.67
CA ILE A 81 1.15 -3.47 -5.06
C ILE A 81 2.10 -3.73 -3.90
N ARG A 82 3.30 -3.16 -3.97
CA ARG A 82 4.30 -3.19 -2.89
C ARG A 82 4.55 -1.77 -2.40
N ALA A 83 4.42 -1.55 -1.10
CA ALA A 83 4.70 -0.29 -0.43
C ALA A 83 5.89 -0.46 0.50
N SER A 84 6.89 0.42 0.40
CA SER A 84 8.03 0.49 1.31
C SER A 84 7.92 1.76 2.14
N SER A 85 7.90 1.64 3.47
CA SER A 85 7.70 2.80 4.35
C SER A 85 8.87 3.77 4.25
N VAL A 86 8.55 5.07 4.13
CA VAL A 86 9.54 6.15 4.16
C VAL A 86 10.12 6.38 5.57
N PRO A 87 9.31 6.54 6.63
CA PRO A 87 9.83 6.75 7.98
C PRO A 87 10.45 5.49 8.60
N PHE A 88 10.11 4.30 8.11
CA PHE A 88 10.58 3.02 8.65
C PHE A 88 11.12 2.12 7.51
N PRO A 89 12.37 2.31 7.05
CA PRO A 89 12.87 1.68 5.82
C PRO A 89 12.91 0.13 5.82
N ASP A 90 12.88 -0.50 6.99
CA ASP A 90 12.77 -1.96 7.15
C ASP A 90 11.33 -2.49 6.98
N CYS A 91 10.33 -1.59 7.04
CA CYS A 91 8.92 -1.93 6.99
C CYS A 91 8.37 -1.84 5.57
N TRP A 92 7.63 -2.87 5.18
CA TRP A 92 6.97 -2.92 3.87
C TRP A 92 5.68 -3.72 3.94
N VAL A 93 4.81 -3.46 2.95
CA VAL A 93 3.53 -4.14 2.74
C VAL A 93 3.44 -4.59 1.29
N GLU A 94 2.97 -5.80 1.03
CA GLU A 94 2.68 -6.27 -0.32
C GLU A 94 1.33 -6.99 -0.36
N VAL A 95 0.53 -6.67 -1.38
CA VAL A 95 -0.80 -7.25 -1.61
C VAL A 95 -1.08 -7.33 -3.10
N LYS A 96 -1.96 -8.25 -3.50
CA LYS A 96 -2.42 -8.39 -4.88
C LYS A 96 -3.91 -8.07 -4.99
N LEU A 97 -4.28 -7.30 -6.01
CA LEU A 97 -5.65 -7.11 -6.45
C LEU A 97 -5.94 -8.08 -7.60
N ASP A 98 -6.99 -8.89 -7.47
CA ASP A 98 -7.39 -9.84 -8.51
C ASP A 98 -8.40 -9.26 -9.51
N SER A 99 -8.70 -10.00 -10.58
CA SER A 99 -9.68 -9.63 -11.62
C SER A 99 -11.13 -9.51 -11.13
N THR A 100 -11.44 -9.99 -9.93
CA THR A 100 -12.74 -9.78 -9.28
C THR A 100 -12.81 -8.44 -8.55
N GLY A 101 -11.66 -7.78 -8.40
CA GLY A 101 -11.51 -6.53 -7.66
C GLY A 101 -11.31 -6.72 -6.16
N ARG A 102 -10.89 -7.91 -5.74
CA ARG A 102 -10.63 -8.22 -4.33
C ARG A 102 -9.14 -8.18 -4.05
N LEU A 103 -8.80 -7.62 -2.90
CA LEU A 103 -7.46 -7.71 -2.35
C LEU A 103 -7.28 -9.09 -1.73
N GLY A 104 -6.19 -9.76 -2.11
CA GLY A 104 -5.79 -11.03 -1.54
C GLY A 104 -5.09 -10.87 -0.20
N ASP A 105 -4.26 -11.84 0.14
CA ASP A 105 -3.53 -11.84 1.40
C ASP A 105 -2.52 -10.70 1.48
N TRP A 106 -2.52 -10.04 2.63
CA TRP A 106 -1.56 -8.99 2.95
C TRP A 106 -0.31 -9.62 3.54
N THR A 107 0.84 -9.25 2.97
CA THR A 107 2.14 -9.66 3.50
C THR A 107 2.88 -8.45 4.02
N TYR A 108 3.52 -8.62 5.18
CA TYR A 108 4.18 -7.55 5.92
C TYR A 108 5.63 -7.94 6.20
N GLY A 109 6.51 -6.95 6.25
CA GLY A 109 7.90 -7.11 6.69
C GLY A 109 8.35 -6.06 7.69
N GLY A 110 9.49 -6.32 8.34
CA GLY A 110 10.03 -5.46 9.39
C GLY A 110 9.11 -5.37 10.59
N ARG A 111 9.02 -4.18 11.19
CA ARG A 111 8.20 -3.89 12.37
C ARG A 111 6.69 -3.82 12.10
N PHE A 112 6.24 -4.08 10.87
CA PHE A 112 4.80 -4.22 10.57
C PHE A 112 4.22 -5.58 10.95
N ARG A 113 5.07 -6.56 11.27
CA ARG A 113 4.69 -7.90 11.74
C ARG A 113 4.29 -7.92 13.21
#